data_AF-A0A4Z2DUP1-F1
#
_entry.id   AF-A0A4Z2DUP1-F1
#
_cell.length_a   1.000
_cell.length_b   1.000
_cell.length_c   1.000
_cell.angle_alpha   90.00
_cell.angle_beta   90.00
_cell.angle_gamma   90.00
#
_symmetry.space_group_name_H-M   'P 1'
#
loop_
_entity.id
_entity.type
_entity.pdbx_description
1 polymer ?
#
loop_
_entity_poly.entity_id
_entity_poly.type
_entity_poly.pdbx_seq_one_letter_code
_entity_poly.pdbx_strand_id
1 'polypeptide(L)'
;YTVSRLEGFHDSDNTPSFWFTNGANFLVPDIGFHVNVNQFGYRSVLALKSEVTFFLANSFISGNRIRAFRIVGANSTQNRLTVSRYSYMLGADWTNTSCCQPHSGESIRITASVINNGNIQYKIFV
;
A
#
# COMPACT_ATOMS: atom_id res chain seq x y z
N TYR A 1 -13.41 11.35 4.87
CA TYR A 1 -13.08 10.33 3.86
C TYR A 1 -13.92 9.10 4.17
N THR A 2 -14.59 8.52 3.17
CA THR A 2 -15.42 7.34 3.37
C THR A 2 -14.52 6.11 3.37
N VAL A 3 -14.46 5.39 4.49
CA VAL A 3 -13.72 4.13 4.60
C VAL A 3 -14.64 2.99 4.15
N SER A 4 -14.43 2.48 2.95
CA SER A 4 -15.12 1.28 2.46
C SER A 4 -14.42 0.04 3.03
N ARG A 5 -15.04 -0.60 4.02
CA ARG A 5 -14.71 -1.94 4.50
C ARG A 5 -15.25 -2.95 3.47
N LEU A 6 -14.40 -3.80 2.91
CA LEU A 6 -14.80 -4.80 1.92
C LEU A 6 -14.66 -6.20 2.50
N GLU A 7 -15.75 -6.97 2.39
CA GLU A 7 -15.86 -8.38 2.74
C GLU A 7 -15.35 -9.24 1.58
N GLY A 8 -14.62 -10.31 1.89
CA GLY A 8 -14.01 -11.21 0.92
C GLY A 8 -12.79 -11.89 1.52
N PHE A 9 -13.04 -12.82 2.44
CA PHE A 9 -12.02 -13.51 3.24
C PHE A 9 -11.78 -14.92 2.67
N HIS A 10 -10.56 -15.19 2.23
CA HIS A 10 -10.07 -16.57 2.07
C HIS A 10 -8.65 -16.60 2.61
N ASP A 11 -8.50 -17.28 3.75
CA ASP A 11 -7.24 -17.48 4.45
C ASP A 11 -6.78 -18.91 4.17
N SER A 12 -5.61 -19.04 3.53
CA SER A 12 -4.84 -20.28 3.60
C SER A 12 -3.37 -19.91 3.69
N ASP A 13 -2.66 -20.55 4.63
CA ASP A 13 -1.41 -20.09 5.28
C ASP A 13 -0.20 -19.80 4.37
N ASN A 14 -0.32 -19.94 3.06
CA ASN A 14 0.72 -19.58 2.10
C ASN A 14 0.20 -18.99 0.78
N THR A 15 -1.12 -18.83 0.63
CA THR A 15 -1.70 -18.17 -0.55
C THR A 15 -1.89 -16.69 -0.26
N PRO A 16 -1.39 -15.78 -1.11
CA PRO A 16 -1.71 -14.36 -0.97
C PRO A 16 -3.22 -14.16 -0.97
N SER A 17 -3.72 -13.50 0.07
CA SER A 17 -5.04 -12.90 0.00
C SER A 17 -4.92 -11.61 -0.82
N PHE A 18 -5.74 -11.48 -1.85
CA PHE A 18 -5.78 -10.29 -2.68
C PHE A 18 -7.00 -9.46 -2.34
N TRP A 19 -6.75 -8.20 -2.08
CA TRP A 19 -7.77 -7.19 -1.89
C TRP A 19 -7.71 -6.17 -2.99
N PHE A 20 -8.87 -5.63 -3.30
CA PHE A 20 -9.01 -4.64 -4.34
C PHE A 20 -9.88 -3.50 -3.87
N THR A 21 -9.55 -2.29 -4.31
CA THR A 21 -10.43 -1.12 -4.17
C THR A 21 -10.51 -0.38 -5.48
N ASN A 22 -11.72 0.02 -5.84
CA ASN A 22 -11.97 0.98 -6.91
C ASN A 22 -11.94 2.43 -6.38
N GLY A 23 -11.98 2.60 -5.05
CA GLY A 23 -11.91 3.89 -4.39
C GLY A 23 -10.56 4.59 -4.58
N ALA A 24 -10.46 5.81 -4.07
CA ALA A 24 -9.23 6.60 -4.12
C ALA A 24 -8.13 6.05 -3.19
N ASN A 25 -8.52 5.24 -2.18
CA ASN A 25 -7.61 4.71 -1.18
C ASN A 25 -8.00 3.30 -0.72
N PHE A 26 -7.06 2.64 -0.07
CA PHE A 26 -7.22 1.36 0.61
C PHE A 26 -6.71 1.48 2.05
N LEU A 27 -7.59 1.32 3.03
CA LEU A 27 -7.26 1.36 4.45
C LEU A 27 -7.35 -0.05 5.04
N VAL A 28 -6.26 -0.50 5.66
CA VAL A 28 -6.20 -1.69 6.51
C VAL A 28 -5.98 -1.21 7.95
N PRO A 29 -7.01 -1.20 8.80
CA PRO A 29 -6.88 -0.75 10.18
C PRO A 29 -5.96 -1.66 11.02
N ASP A 30 -5.94 -2.94 10.71
CA ASP A 30 -5.05 -3.92 11.33
C ASP A 30 -4.54 -4.91 10.26
N ILE A 31 -3.25 -4.89 9.99
CA ILE A 31 -2.60 -5.76 9.00
C ILE A 31 -2.37 -7.19 9.55
N GLY A 32 -2.59 -7.41 10.85
CA GLY A 32 -2.41 -8.68 11.56
C GLY A 32 -0.97 -9.01 11.96
N PHE A 33 -0.05 -8.07 11.79
CA PHE A 33 1.32 -8.13 12.32
C PHE A 33 1.81 -6.73 12.68
N HIS A 34 2.82 -6.66 13.55
CA HIS A 34 3.46 -5.40 13.92
C HIS A 34 4.69 -5.15 13.07
N VAL A 35 4.80 -3.94 12.57
CA VAL A 35 6.00 -3.44 11.87
C VAL A 35 6.69 -2.50 12.84
N ASN A 36 7.90 -2.84 13.26
CA ASN A 36 8.69 -1.98 14.12
C ASN A 36 9.74 -1.25 13.29
N VAL A 37 9.69 0.09 13.31
CA VAL A 37 10.73 0.93 12.71
C VAL A 37 11.28 1.84 13.81
N ASN A 38 12.53 1.59 14.20
CA ASN A 38 13.13 2.13 15.43
C ASN A 38 12.26 1.76 16.65
N GLN A 39 11.90 2.74 17.48
CA GLN A 39 11.09 2.56 18.69
C GLN A 39 9.57 2.64 18.45
N PHE A 40 9.11 2.70 17.19
CA PHE A 40 7.70 2.88 16.87
C PHE A 40 7.13 1.64 16.19
N GLY A 41 6.01 1.15 16.72
CA GLY A 41 5.21 0.08 16.13
C GLY A 41 4.09 0.64 15.24
N TYR A 42 3.86 -0.03 14.11
CA TYR A 42 2.80 0.27 13.15
C TYR A 42 1.99 -1.01 12.90
N ARG A 43 0.67 -0.89 12.83
CA ARG A 43 -0.26 -2.02 12.56
C ARG A 43 -1.32 -1.69 11.53
N SER A 44 -1.41 -0.43 11.10
CA SER A 44 -2.35 0.03 10.09
C SER A 44 -1.62 0.49 8.84
N VAL A 45 -2.21 0.22 7.68
CA VAL A 45 -1.73 0.70 6.38
C VAL A 45 -2.81 1.49 5.67
N LEU A 46 -2.42 2.60 5.05
CA LEU A 46 -3.25 3.33 4.09
C LEU A 46 -2.48 3.49 2.78
N ALA A 47 -3.04 3.01 1.67
CA ALA A 47 -2.47 3.21 0.35
C ALA A 47 -3.37 4.14 -0.48
N LEU A 48 -2.77 5.11 -1.18
CA LEU A 48 -3.47 6.02 -2.10
C LEU A 48 -3.28 5.53 -3.53
N LYS A 49 -4.39 5.38 -4.27
CA LYS A 49 -4.38 4.85 -5.64
C LYS A 49 -3.65 5.77 -6.61
N SER A 50 -4.02 7.04 -6.68
CA SER A 50 -3.46 7.96 -7.68
C SER A 50 -2.08 8.48 -7.30
N GLU A 51 -1.88 8.89 -6.05
CA GLU A 51 -0.64 9.55 -5.60
C GLU A 51 0.54 8.61 -5.33
N VAL A 52 0.40 7.31 -5.62
CA VAL A 52 1.43 6.27 -5.39
C VAL A 52 2.08 6.42 -4.01
N THR A 53 1.22 6.45 -2.99
CA THR A 53 1.63 6.72 -1.61
C THR A 53 1.17 5.60 -0.69
N PHE A 54 2.06 5.19 0.21
CA PHE A 54 1.86 4.14 1.19
C PHE A 54 2.18 4.68 2.58
N PHE A 55 1.20 4.64 3.49
CA PHE A 55 1.32 5.11 4.86
C PHE A 55 1.27 3.95 5.85
N LEU A 56 2.06 4.09 6.91
CA LEU A 56 2.06 3.22 8.09
C LEU A 56 1.72 4.06 9.32
N ALA A 57 0.83 3.54 10.15
CA ALA A 57 0.44 4.14 11.42
C ALA A 57 0.13 3.04 12.46
N ASN A 58 0.16 3.37 13.76
CA ASN A 58 -0.47 2.50 14.76
C ASN A 58 -2.01 2.54 14.65
N SER A 59 -2.55 3.73 14.33
CA SER A 59 -3.88 3.93 13.78
C SER A 59 -3.97 5.33 13.16
N PHE A 60 -4.91 5.54 12.23
CA PHE A 60 -5.11 6.83 11.55
C PHE A 60 -6.07 7.74 12.34
N ILE A 61 -5.71 8.01 13.60
CA ILE A 61 -6.36 9.00 14.47
C ILE A 61 -5.38 10.15 14.75
N SER A 62 -5.90 11.30 15.17
CA SER A 62 -5.07 12.46 15.51
C SER A 62 -4.07 12.13 16.62
N GLY A 63 -2.87 12.70 16.53
CA GLY A 63 -1.78 12.50 17.50
C GLY A 63 -0.91 11.27 17.27
N ASN A 64 -1.31 10.33 16.40
CA ASN A 64 -0.47 9.19 16.07
C ASN A 64 0.62 9.55 15.06
N ARG A 65 1.79 8.95 15.25
CA ARG A 65 2.89 9.04 14.30
C ARG A 65 2.55 8.28 13.03
N ILE A 66 2.70 8.96 11.90
CA ILE A 66 2.54 8.39 10.58
C ILE A 66 3.90 8.34 9.92
N ARG A 67 4.19 7.24 9.23
CA ARG A 67 5.31 7.12 8.32
C ARG A 67 4.75 7.02 6.91
N ALA A 68 5.17 7.93 6.04
CA ALA A 68 4.71 7.99 4.67
C ALA A 68 5.85 7.60 3.72
N PHE A 69 5.50 6.89 2.66
CA PHE A 69 6.37 6.65 1.54
C PHE A 69 5.62 7.02 0.28
N ARG A 70 6.22 7.93 -0.50
CA ARG A 70 5.62 8.47 -1.70
C ARG A 70 6.68 8.51 -2.78
N ILE A 71 6.31 8.07 -3.97
CA ILE A 71 7.13 8.29 -5.16
C ILE A 71 6.71 9.64 -5.74
N VAL A 72 7.59 10.62 -5.60
CA VAL A 72 7.32 12.01 -6.01
C VAL A 72 7.27 12.09 -7.53
N GLY A 73 6.27 12.77 -8.06
CA GLY A 73 6.06 12.89 -9.51
C GLY A 73 5.45 11.66 -10.16
N ALA A 74 5.17 10.59 -9.41
CA ALA A 74 4.42 9.44 -9.89
C ALA A 74 2.91 9.66 -9.71
N ASN A 75 2.15 9.31 -10.76
CA ASN A 75 0.69 9.29 -10.72
C ASN A 75 0.17 8.05 -11.42
N SER A 76 -0.69 7.28 -10.75
CA SER A 76 -1.32 6.10 -11.32
C SER A 76 -2.74 6.42 -11.80
N THR A 77 -3.02 5.95 -13.02
CA THR A 77 -4.35 6.06 -13.64
C THR A 77 -5.14 4.75 -13.54
N GLN A 78 -4.68 3.79 -12.75
CA GLN A 78 -5.35 2.50 -12.63
C GLN A 78 -6.76 2.64 -12.06
N ASN A 79 -7.70 1.88 -12.62
CA ASN A 79 -9.08 1.85 -12.14
C ASN A 79 -9.18 1.21 -10.75
N ARG A 80 -8.32 0.21 -10.49
CA ARG A 80 -8.35 -0.64 -9.30
C ARG A 80 -6.95 -0.73 -8.68
N LEU A 81 -6.85 -0.45 -7.39
CA LEU A 81 -5.64 -0.71 -6.61
C LEU A 81 -5.68 -2.15 -6.09
N THR A 82 -4.61 -2.90 -6.33
CA THR A 82 -4.46 -4.26 -5.80
C THR A 82 -3.57 -4.21 -4.56
N VAL A 83 -4.01 -4.84 -3.48
CA VAL A 83 -3.25 -5.02 -2.24
C VAL A 83 -3.16 -6.51 -1.96
N SER A 84 -1.95 -7.03 -1.81
CA SER A 84 -1.70 -8.41 -1.43
C SER A 84 -1.34 -8.50 0.05
N ARG A 85 -1.89 -9.49 0.74
CA ARG A 85 -1.55 -9.80 2.12
C ARG A 85 -1.09 -11.24 2.23
N TYR A 86 0.05 -11.38 2.90
CA TYR A 86 0.61 -12.60 3.43
C TYR A 86 0.66 -12.48 4.96
N SER A 87 0.88 -13.60 5.65
CA SER A 87 1.04 -13.62 7.11
C SER A 87 2.17 -12.70 7.63
N TYR A 88 3.18 -12.45 6.81
CA TYR A 88 4.37 -11.65 7.17
C TYR A 88 4.55 -10.38 6.34
N MET A 89 3.66 -10.10 5.37
CA MET A 89 3.84 -9.00 4.42
C MET A 89 2.49 -8.41 3.97
N LEU A 90 2.44 -7.09 3.80
CA LEU A 90 1.39 -6.42 3.06
C LEU A 90 2.01 -5.62 1.91
N GLY A 91 1.51 -5.83 0.68
CA GLY A 91 1.98 -5.13 -0.51
C GLY A 91 0.88 -4.40 -1.26
N ALA A 92 1.21 -3.31 -1.93
CA ALA A 92 0.32 -2.58 -2.83
C ALA A 92 0.97 -2.47 -4.22
N ASP A 93 0.14 -2.53 -5.26
CA ASP A 93 0.57 -2.57 -6.66
C ASP A 93 -0.09 -1.46 -7.46
N TRP A 94 0.74 -0.57 -8.00
CA TRP A 94 0.36 0.53 -8.87
C TRP A 94 0.79 0.24 -10.30
N THR A 95 -0.19 -0.10 -11.11
CA THR A 95 -0.08 -0.24 -12.56
C THR A 95 -0.43 1.08 -13.25
N ASN A 96 -0.16 1.19 -14.56
CA ASN A 96 -0.48 2.38 -15.36
C ASN A 96 0.00 3.68 -14.70
N THR A 97 1.22 3.64 -14.16
CA THR A 97 1.84 4.77 -13.48
C THR A 97 2.73 5.52 -14.45
N SER A 98 2.61 6.84 -14.49
CA SER A 98 3.58 7.72 -15.15
C SER A 98 4.45 8.39 -14.09
N CYS A 99 5.74 8.57 -14.35
CA CYS A 99 6.65 9.27 -13.44
C CYS A 99 7.47 10.30 -14.23
N CYS A 100 7.50 11.55 -13.75
CA CYS A 100 8.13 12.67 -14.45
C CYS A 100 7.49 12.94 -15.83
N GLN A 101 7.75 14.11 -16.44
CA GLN A 101 7.05 14.62 -17.63
C GLN A 101 6.89 13.59 -18.78
N PRO A 102 5.84 13.72 -19.62
CA PRO A 102 5.20 12.63 -20.37
C PRO A 102 5.96 12.13 -21.62
N HIS A 103 7.29 12.26 -21.66
CA HIS A 103 8.06 12.07 -22.88
C HIS A 103 8.31 10.61 -23.26
N SER A 104 8.11 9.67 -22.35
CA SER A 104 7.90 8.26 -22.70
C SER A 104 6.44 7.92 -22.39
N GLY A 105 5.67 7.54 -23.41
CA GLY A 105 4.32 6.98 -23.24
C GLY A 105 4.32 5.61 -22.55
N GLU A 106 5.39 5.27 -21.84
CA GLU A 106 5.61 4.00 -21.17
C GLU A 106 5.07 4.09 -19.74
N SER A 107 4.06 3.28 -19.46
CA SER A 107 3.56 3.12 -18.11
C SER A 107 4.50 2.23 -17.32
N ILE A 108 4.94 2.68 -16.16
CA ILE A 108 5.67 1.86 -15.20
C ILE A 108 4.69 1.15 -14.25
N ARG A 109 5.12 -0.01 -13.75
CA ARG A 109 4.47 -0.68 -12.61
C ARG A 109 5.34 -0.50 -11.38
N ILE A 110 4.69 -0.20 -10.26
CA ILE A 110 5.36 0.03 -8.99
C ILE A 110 4.72 -0.88 -7.96
N THR A 111 5.53 -1.65 -7.25
CA THR A 111 5.07 -2.37 -6.06
C THR A 111 5.76 -1.83 -4.82
N ALA A 112 5.00 -1.67 -3.75
CA ALA A 112 5.51 -1.38 -2.41
C ALA A 112 5.08 -2.48 -1.46
N SER A 113 5.93 -2.89 -0.54
CA SER A 113 5.54 -3.80 0.53
C SER A 113 6.16 -3.45 1.87
N VAL A 114 5.42 -3.78 2.93
CA VAL A 114 5.90 -3.76 4.30
C VAL A 114 5.96 -5.19 4.81
N ILE A 115 7.08 -5.53 5.44
CA ILE A 115 7.38 -6.85 5.97
C ILE A 115 7.40 -6.76 7.50
N ASN A 116 6.98 -7.81 8.19
CA ASN A 116 6.87 -7.89 9.65
C ASN A 116 8.18 -7.62 10.40
N ASN A 117 9.34 -7.78 9.75
CA ASN A 117 10.64 -7.46 10.33
C ASN A 117 11.01 -5.96 10.26
N GLY A 118 10.08 -5.09 9.82
CA GLY A 118 10.32 -3.65 9.69
C GLY A 118 10.81 -3.23 8.31
N ASN A 119 11.16 -4.17 7.43
CA ASN A 119 11.64 -3.84 6.09
C ASN A 119 10.51 -3.35 5.20
N ILE A 120 10.84 -2.36 4.39
CA ILE A 120 9.92 -1.76 3.43
C ILE A 120 10.62 -1.80 2.08
N GLN A 121 10.00 -2.45 1.10
CA GLN A 121 10.60 -2.72 -0.21
C GLN A 121 9.80 -2.03 -1.30
N TYR A 122 10.53 -1.55 -2.31
CA TYR A 122 9.95 -0.98 -3.53
C TYR A 122 10.57 -1.65 -4.74
N LYS A 123 9.75 -1.95 -5.74
CA LYS A 123 10.21 -2.41 -7.04
C LYS A 123 9.53 -1.59 -8.12
N ILE A 124 10.33 -1.10 -9.06
CA ILE A 124 9.88 -0.38 -10.23
C ILE A 124 10.15 -1.28 -11.44
N PHE A 125 9.12 -1.48 -12.25
CA PHE A 125 9.17 -2.23 -13.49
C PHE A 125 8.88 -1.25 -14.63
N VAL A 126 9.78 -1.21 -15.60
CA VAL A 126 9.68 -0.42 -16.84
C VAL A 126 9.29 -1.36 -17.97
#